data_AF-A0A1C5TV65-F1
#
_entry.id   AF-A0A1C5TV65-F1
#
_cell.length_a   1.000
_cell.length_b   1.000
_cell.length_c   1.000
_cell.angle_alpha   90.00
_cell.angle_beta   90.00
_cell.angle_gamma   90.00
#
_symmetry.space_group_name_H-M   'P 1'
#
loop_
_entity.id
_entity.type
_entity.pdbx_description
1 polymer ?
#
loop_
_entity_poly.entity_id
_entity_poly.type
_entity_poly.pdbx_seq_one_letter_code
_entity_poly.pdbx_strand_id
1 'polypeptide(L)'
;MLYIRLEMQIITKVTTNISLDADLKQASQELYTDLGMDLTTAVTIFLKQSIRVQKLPFAVTRENPNAETIATLNEYYKMKAHLEKSKSIFLSVKQ
;
A
#
# COMPACT_ATOMS: atom_id res chain seq x y z
N MET A 1 -37.73 -3.71 24.56
CA MET A 1 -37.25 -4.83 23.72
C MET A 1 -37.47 -4.42 22.26
N LEU A 2 -36.59 -3.59 21.73
CA LEU A 2 -36.71 -3.02 20.38
C LEU A 2 -35.74 -3.80 19.48
N TYR A 3 -36.28 -4.48 18.48
CA TYR A 3 -35.53 -5.26 17.50
C TYR A 3 -34.44 -4.39 16.87
N ILE A 4 -33.18 -4.77 17.09
CA ILE A 4 -32.04 -4.17 16.41
C ILE A 4 -32.19 -4.55 14.94
N ARG A 5 -32.33 -3.52 14.12
CA ARG A 5 -32.33 -3.54 12.66
C ARG A 5 -31.05 -4.24 12.19
N LEU A 6 -31.15 -5.54 11.92
CA LEU A 6 -30.17 -6.28 11.14
C LEU A 6 -30.27 -5.73 9.71
N GLU A 7 -29.52 -4.67 9.43
CA GLU A 7 -29.14 -4.31 8.07
C GLU A 7 -28.32 -5.49 7.55
N MET A 8 -29.01 -6.50 7.02
CA MET A 8 -28.42 -7.52 6.18
C MET A 8 -27.89 -6.77 4.96
N GLN A 9 -26.62 -6.36 5.00
CA GLN A 9 -25.91 -5.91 3.82
C GLN A 9 -26.01 -7.05 2.80
N ILE A 10 -26.95 -6.92 1.87
CA ILE A 10 -26.92 -7.69 0.64
C ILE A 10 -25.50 -7.45 0.10
N ILE A 11 -24.69 -8.50 0.00
CA ILE A 11 -23.43 -8.44 -0.73
C ILE A 11 -23.85 -8.32 -2.20
N THR A 12 -24.23 -7.11 -2.60
CA THR A 12 -24.61 -6.82 -3.97
C THR A 12 -23.31 -6.84 -4.76
N LYS A 13 -23.10 -7.92 -5.52
CA LYS A 13 -21.99 -7.99 -6.47
C LYS A 13 -22.23 -6.92 -7.54
N VAL A 14 -21.43 -5.87 -7.53
CA VAL A 14 -21.44 -4.82 -8.55
C VAL A 14 -20.44 -5.21 -9.64
N THR A 15 -20.85 -5.14 -10.90
CA THR A 15 -19.95 -5.34 -12.04
C THR A 15 -19.11 -4.09 -12.25
N THR A 16 -17.79 -4.27 -12.40
CA THR A 16 -16.85 -3.19 -12.72
C THR A 16 -16.17 -3.50 -14.04
N ASN A 17 -16.25 -2.57 -15.00
CA ASN A 17 -15.55 -2.68 -16.28
C ASN A 17 -14.17 -2.04 -16.16
N ILE A 18 -13.13 -2.81 -16.49
CA ILE A 18 -11.73 -2.34 -16.49
C ILE A 18 -11.20 -2.50 -17.90
N SER A 19 -10.67 -1.41 -18.47
CA SER A 19 -9.98 -1.44 -19.76
C SER A 19 -8.51 -1.80 -19.53
N LEU A 20 -8.03 -2.81 -20.24
CA LEU A 20 -6.65 -3.30 -20.18
C LEU A 20 -6.12 -3.42 -21.60
N ASP A 21 -4.82 -3.21 -21.74
CA ASP A 21 -4.10 -3.61 -22.95
C ASP A 21 -4.29 -5.12 -23.21
N ALA A 22 -4.36 -5.51 -24.48
CA ALA A 22 -4.65 -6.88 -24.87
C ALA A 22 -3.55 -7.86 -24.41
N ASP A 23 -2.28 -7.45 -24.57
CA ASP A 23 -1.13 -8.28 -24.21
C ASP A 23 -1.02 -8.38 -22.69
N LEU A 24 -1.23 -7.27 -21.98
CA LEU A 24 -1.27 -7.27 -20.51
C LEU A 24 -2.36 -8.21 -19.97
N LYS A 25 -3.56 -8.17 -20.56
CA LYS A 25 -4.67 -9.03 -20.15
C LYS A 25 -4.33 -10.51 -20.37
N GLN A 26 -3.79 -10.86 -21.53
CA GLN A 26 -3.43 -12.23 -21.85
C GLN A 26 -2.34 -12.75 -20.91
N ALA A 27 -1.23 -12.01 -20.76
CA ALA A 27 -0.12 -12.40 -19.89
C ALA A 27 -0.56 -12.56 -18.42
N SER A 28 -1.41 -11.65 -17.93
CA SER A 28 -1.95 -11.75 -16.57
C SER A 28 -2.84 -12.98 -16.40
N GLN A 29 -3.66 -13.31 -17.40
CA GLN A 29 -4.55 -14.46 -17.33
C GLN A 29 -3.77 -15.78 -17.32
N GLU A 30 -2.74 -15.90 -18.17
CA GLU A 30 -1.84 -17.06 -18.20
C GLU A 30 -1.16 -17.26 -16.83
N LEU A 31 -0.57 -16.18 -16.28
CA LEU A 31 0.07 -16.21 -14.96
C LEU A 31 -0.90 -16.64 -13.86
N TYR A 32 -2.07 -16.02 -13.75
CA TYR A 32 -2.99 -16.35 -12.66
C TYR A 32 -3.58 -17.75 -12.80
N THR A 33 -3.81 -18.22 -14.02
CA THR A 33 -4.23 -19.61 -14.26
C THR A 33 -3.17 -20.62 -13.83
N ASP A 34 -1.89 -20.35 -14.10
CA ASP A 34 -0.77 -21.16 -13.59
C ASP A 34 -0.73 -21.17 -12.04
N LEU A 35 -1.05 -20.03 -11.42
CA LEU A 35 -1.21 -19.90 -9.97
C LEU A 35 -2.53 -20.49 -9.41
N GLY A 36 -3.38 -21.08 -10.26
CA GLY A 36 -4.62 -21.74 -9.85
C GLY A 36 -5.80 -20.80 -9.56
N MET A 37 -5.83 -19.60 -10.15
CA MET A 37 -6.94 -18.64 -10.00
C MET A 37 -7.27 -17.89 -11.30
N ASP A 38 -8.45 -17.28 -11.37
CA ASP A 38 -8.79 -16.39 -12.49
C ASP A 38 -8.39 -14.94 -12.21
N LEU A 39 -8.35 -14.13 -13.28
CA LEU A 39 -8.01 -12.70 -13.18
C LEU A 39 -8.97 -11.94 -12.25
N THR A 40 -10.24 -12.33 -12.22
CA THR A 40 -11.26 -11.71 -11.35
C THR A 40 -10.95 -11.93 -9.87
N THR A 41 -10.54 -13.14 -9.51
CA THR A 41 -10.14 -13.53 -8.16
C THR A 41 -8.88 -12.79 -7.75
N ALA A 42 -7.88 -12.72 -8.64
CA ALA A 42 -6.66 -11.95 -8.40
C ALA A 42 -6.94 -10.46 -8.13
N VAL A 43 -7.77 -9.82 -8.96
CA VAL A 43 -8.19 -8.41 -8.77
C VAL A 43 -8.96 -8.24 -7.45
N THR A 44 -9.84 -9.18 -7.11
CA THR A 44 -10.59 -9.15 -5.85
C THR A 44 -9.67 -9.23 -4.64
N ILE A 45 -8.65 -10.11 -4.69
CA ILE A 45 -7.63 -10.22 -3.65
C ILE A 45 -6.84 -8.91 -3.55
N PHE A 46 -6.39 -8.36 -4.67
CA PHE A 46 -5.68 -7.08 -4.71
C PHE A 46 -6.46 -5.97 -4.00
N LEU A 47 -7.75 -5.82 -4.29
CA LEU A 47 -8.62 -4.82 -3.67
C LEU A 47 -8.79 -5.07 -2.16
N LYS A 48 -9.06 -6.32 -1.76
CA LYS A 48 -9.17 -6.70 -0.34
C LYS A 48 -7.87 -6.41 0.42
N GLN A 49 -6.73 -6.70 -0.19
CA GLN A 49 -5.42 -6.41 0.40
C GLN A 49 -5.21 -4.92 0.55
N SER A 50 -5.54 -4.14 -0.47
CA SER A 50 -5.42 -2.67 -0.46
C SER A 50 -6.22 -2.06 0.70
N ILE A 51 -7.46 -2.53 0.90
CA ILE A 51 -8.31 -2.14 2.03
C ILE A 51 -7.67 -2.58 3.36
N ARG A 52 -7.23 -3.83 3.47
CA ARG A 52 -6.64 -4.36 4.71
C ARG A 52 -5.43 -3.55 5.19
N VAL A 53 -4.57 -3.12 4.27
CA VAL A 53 -3.34 -2.40 4.61
C VAL A 53 -3.48 -0.88 4.50
N GLN A 54 -4.63 -0.37 4.06
CA GLN A 54 -4.91 1.06 3.83
C GLN A 54 -3.86 1.75 2.93
N LYS A 55 -3.31 1.01 1.96
CA LYS A 55 -2.30 1.48 0.98
C LYS A 55 -2.25 0.52 -0.20
N LEU A 56 -1.44 0.82 -1.21
CA LEU A 56 -1.16 -0.14 -2.27
C LEU A 56 -0.52 -1.41 -1.68
N PRO A 57 -1.01 -2.61 -2.06
CA PRO A 57 -0.57 -3.89 -1.50
C PRO A 57 0.75 -4.37 -2.12
N PHE A 58 1.58 -3.42 -2.56
CA PHE A 58 2.96 -3.56 -2.97
C PHE A 58 3.66 -2.22 -2.73
N ALA A 59 4.98 -2.25 -2.55
CA ALA A 59 5.75 -1.02 -2.42
C ALA A 59 5.81 -0.32 -3.79
N VAL A 60 5.24 0.88 -3.88
CA VAL A 60 5.45 1.74 -5.04
C VAL A 60 6.81 2.39 -4.89
N THR A 61 7.80 1.77 -5.52
CA THR A 61 9.15 2.33 -5.61
C THR A 61 9.37 2.86 -7.02
N ARG A 62 10.18 3.91 -7.13
CA ARG A 62 10.78 4.35 -8.38
C ARG A 62 12.28 4.15 -8.21
N GLU A 63 13.00 3.80 -9.28
CA GLU A 63 14.47 3.78 -9.23
C GLU A 63 15.02 5.14 -8.76
N ASN A 64 14.36 6.24 -9.14
CA ASN A 64 14.61 7.57 -8.59
C ASN A 64 13.40 8.10 -7.79
N PRO A 65 13.53 8.36 -6.48
CA PRO A 65 12.49 9.03 -5.71
C PRO A 65 12.19 10.43 -6.28
N ASN A 66 10.94 10.88 -6.17
CA ASN A 66 10.56 12.24 -6.60
C ASN A 66 11.23 13.29 -5.70
N ALA A 67 11.36 14.52 -6.20
CA ALA A 67 12.07 15.60 -5.48
C ALA A 67 11.51 15.85 -4.07
N GLU A 68 10.19 15.67 -3.89
CA GLU A 68 9.50 15.79 -2.61
C GLU A 68 9.96 14.73 -1.59
N THR A 69 10.02 13.46 -1.99
CA THR A 69 10.49 12.36 -1.13
C THR A 69 11.96 12.52 -0.75
N ILE A 70 12.79 13.00 -1.68
CA ILE A 70 14.21 13.33 -1.43
C ILE A 70 14.32 14.46 -0.39
N ALA A 71 13.51 15.50 -0.51
CA ALA A 71 13.50 16.62 0.43
C ALA A 71 13.11 16.15 1.85
N THR A 72 12.06 15.34 1.98
CA THR A 72 11.62 14.79 3.27
C THR A 72 12.68 13.89 3.92
N LEU A 73 13.34 13.03 3.13
CA LEU A 73 14.45 12.21 3.62
C LEU A 73 15.63 13.07 4.09
N ASN A 74 16.01 14.08 3.32
CA ASN A 74 17.09 15.00 3.68
C ASN A 74 16.78 15.78 4.97
N GLU A 75 15.54 16.24 5.14
CA GLU A 75 15.08 16.89 6.36
C GLU A 75 15.12 15.93 7.56
N TYR A 76 14.65 14.70 7.39
CA TYR A 76 14.74 13.65 8.41
C TYR A 76 16.19 13.39 8.84
N TYR A 77 17.12 13.26 7.89
CA TYR A 77 18.54 13.03 8.19
C TYR A 77 19.19 14.23 8.89
N LYS A 78 18.85 15.46 8.48
CA LYS A 78 19.30 16.70 9.17
C LYS A 78 18.80 16.75 10.61
N MET A 79 17.52 16.43 10.82
CA MET A 79 16.92 16.39 12.16
C MET A 79 17.59 15.32 13.04
N LYS A 80 17.80 14.11 12.50
CA LYS A 80 18.47 13.02 13.22
C LYS A 80 19.90 13.39 13.60
N ALA A 81 20.68 13.97 12.69
CA ALA A 81 22.05 14.39 12.98
C ALA A 81 22.11 15.46 14.08
N HIS A 82 21.16 16.39 14.09
CA HIS A 82 21.05 17.41 15.14
C HIS A 82 20.71 16.81 16.51
N LEU A 83 19.79 15.84 16.55
CA LEU A 83 19.40 15.14 17.78
C LEU A 83 20.56 14.32 18.37
N GLU A 84 21.34 13.63 17.54
CA GLU A 84 22.49 12.84 18.00
C GLU A 84 23.64 13.71 18.52
N LYS A 85 23.89 14.86 17.88
CA LYS A 85 24.87 15.85 18.39
C LYS A 85 24.46 16.41 19.75
N SER A 86 23.18 16.73 19.93
CA SER A 86 22.65 17.24 21.21
C SER A 86 22.77 16.20 22.34
N LYS A 87 22.43 14.93 22.06
CA LYS A 87 22.61 13.83 23.01
C LYS A 87 24.08 13.63 23.42
N SER A 88 25.01 13.65 22.46
CA SER A 88 26.44 13.45 22.73
C SER A 88 27.03 14.55 23.61
N ILE A 89 26.61 15.80 23.41
CA ILE A 89 27.04 16.94 24.23
C ILE A 89 26.47 16.79 25.65
N PHE A 90 25.18 16.45 25.77
CA PHE A 90 24.53 16.26 27.06
C PHE A 90 25.13 15.12 27.90
N LEU A 91 25.55 14.02 27.25
CA LEU A 91 26.23 12.91 27.93
C LEU A 91 27.66 13.25 28.36
N SER A 92 28.37 14.12 27.64
CA SER A 92 29.74 14.53 28.00
C SER A 92 29.78 15.57 29.13
N VAL A 93 28.70 16.32 29.35
CA VAL A 93 28.59 17.32 30.44
C VAL A 93 28.16 16.69 31.77
N LYS A 94 27.71 15.43 31.76
CA LYS A 94 27.28 14.68 32.95
C LYS A 94 28.33 13.74 33.55
N GLN A 95 29.54 13.70 32.99
CA GLN A 95 30.71 13.01 33.55
C GLN A 95 31.64 14.04 34.19
#